data_AF-K1R341-F1
#
_entry.id   AF-K1R341-F1
#
_cell.length_a   1.000
_cell.length_b   1.000
_cell.length_c   1.000
_cell.angle_alpha   90.00
_cell.angle_beta   90.00
_cell.angle_gamma   90.00
#
_symmetry.space_group_name_H-M   'P 1'
#
loop_
_entity.id
_entity.type
_entity.pdbx_description
1 polymer ?
#
loop_
_entity_poly.entity_id
_entity_poly.type
_entity_poly.pdbx_seq_one_letter_code
_entity_poly.pdbx_strand_id
1 'polypeptide(L)'
;CDRLHNMRTGDAWPEQKRRDKALETMEVYAPIAHRLGISNIKEELEDRSLQYLDPVGYNMIRSLLNKHGDDFLNDICATIQEHLEQNGIHGATIRHRVKSIYGIYRKMYMQNKDFEEIYDIYAVRIIIDTVAECYTALGLIHDMYHPLPNRFKDYISTPKPNGYQSLHTTVIGREAIPFEVQIRTWDMDRMAEYGIAAHWK
;
A
#
# COMPACT_ATOMS: atom_id res chain seq x y z
N CYS A 1 19.64 0.79 8.87
CA CYS A 1 20.56 -0.15 8.18
C CYS A 1 21.50 0.67 7.30
N ASP A 2 22.81 0.35 7.30
CA ASP A 2 23.85 1.08 6.57
C ASP A 2 23.57 1.19 5.06
N ARG A 3 23.15 0.08 4.42
CA ARG A 3 22.81 0.08 2.99
C ARG A 3 21.72 1.08 2.63
N LEU A 4 20.66 1.17 3.43
CA LEU A 4 19.56 2.11 3.18
C LEU A 4 20.04 3.56 3.26
N HIS A 5 20.89 3.87 4.24
CA HIS A 5 21.49 5.19 4.36
C HIS A 5 22.33 5.53 3.11
N ASN A 6 23.16 4.60 2.65
CA ASN A 6 23.97 4.77 1.45
C ASN A 6 23.10 5.03 0.20
N MET A 7 22.00 4.28 0.03
CA MET A 7 21.09 4.50 -1.11
C MET A 7 20.32 5.83 -1.03
N ARG A 8 20.10 6.40 0.17
CA ARG A 8 19.49 7.72 0.35
C ARG A 8 20.43 8.88 -0.01
N THR A 9 21.74 8.68 0.07
CA THR A 9 22.77 9.71 -0.18
C THR A 9 23.60 9.45 -1.44
N GLY A 10 23.20 8.46 -2.25
CA GLY A 10 23.91 7.99 -3.43
C GLY A 10 23.97 8.97 -4.61
N ASP A 11 23.21 10.07 -4.55
CA ASP A 11 23.09 11.08 -5.61
C ASP A 11 24.41 11.82 -5.92
N ALA A 12 25.41 11.73 -5.04
CA ALA A 12 26.74 12.29 -5.26
C ALA A 12 27.74 11.30 -5.90
N TRP A 13 27.41 10.01 -6.01
CA TRP A 13 28.33 9.03 -6.58
C TRP A 13 28.49 9.19 -8.10
N PRO A 14 29.59 8.71 -8.70
CA PRO A 14 29.67 8.52 -10.15
C PRO A 14 28.56 7.59 -10.66
N GLU A 15 28.09 7.79 -11.89
CA GLU A 15 26.95 7.06 -12.48
C GLU A 15 27.13 5.53 -12.40
N GLN A 16 28.29 5.01 -12.82
CA GLN A 16 28.56 3.57 -12.78
C GLN A 16 28.40 3.02 -11.36
N LYS A 17 28.95 3.72 -10.35
CA LYS A 17 28.85 3.31 -8.96
C LYS A 17 27.39 3.32 -8.47
N ARG A 18 26.56 4.28 -8.91
CA ARG A 18 25.13 4.27 -8.59
C ARG A 18 24.44 3.03 -9.15
N ARG A 19 24.69 2.70 -10.43
CA ARG A 19 24.08 1.53 -11.08
C ARG A 19 24.52 0.23 -10.43
N ASP A 20 25.82 0.06 -10.15
CA ASP A 20 26.34 -1.13 -9.49
C ASP A 20 25.73 -1.32 -8.09
N LYS A 21 25.67 -0.23 -7.30
CA LYS A 21 25.09 -0.26 -5.95
C LYS A 21 23.59 -0.48 -5.96
N ALA A 22 22.88 0.08 -6.93
CA ALA A 22 21.45 -0.15 -7.11
C ALA A 22 21.15 -1.60 -7.50
N LEU A 23 21.92 -2.18 -8.43
CA LEU A 23 21.77 -3.57 -8.83
C LEU A 23 22.00 -4.52 -7.64
N GLU A 24 23.12 -4.34 -6.92
CA GLU A 24 23.41 -5.09 -5.69
C GLU A 24 22.29 -4.95 -4.66
N THR A 25 21.72 -3.75 -4.53
CA THR A 25 20.61 -3.48 -3.61
C THR A 25 19.35 -4.27 -4.00
N MET A 26 19.01 -4.30 -5.28
CA MET A 26 17.84 -5.02 -5.80
C MET A 26 17.98 -6.54 -5.71
N GLU A 27 19.18 -7.07 -6.00
CA GLU A 27 19.39 -8.51 -6.07
C GLU A 27 19.69 -9.14 -4.71
N VAL A 28 20.27 -8.37 -3.78
CA VAL A 28 20.72 -8.90 -2.48
C VAL A 28 19.91 -8.30 -1.33
N TYR A 29 19.94 -6.98 -1.18
CA TYR A 29 19.46 -6.34 0.05
C TYR A 29 17.93 -6.25 0.14
N ALA A 30 17.23 -5.92 -0.95
CA ALA A 30 15.77 -5.90 -0.97
C ALA A 30 15.18 -7.31 -0.71
N PRO A 31 15.68 -8.41 -1.32
CA PRO A 31 15.25 -9.76 -0.99
C PRO A 31 15.52 -10.16 0.47
N ILE A 32 16.64 -9.72 1.06
CA ILE A 32 16.91 -9.95 2.49
C ILE A 32 15.88 -9.21 3.35
N ALA A 33 15.64 -7.93 3.09
CA ALA A 33 14.63 -7.14 3.82
C ALA A 33 13.23 -7.78 3.71
N HIS A 34 12.88 -8.29 2.53
CA HIS A 34 11.64 -9.03 2.31
C HIS A 34 11.56 -10.30 3.17
N ARG A 35 12.62 -11.12 3.20
CA ARG A 35 12.65 -12.35 4.01
C ARG A 35 12.57 -12.08 5.51
N LEU A 36 13.08 -10.94 5.95
CA LEU A 36 12.99 -10.48 7.34
C LEU A 36 11.65 -9.81 7.68
N GLY A 37 10.71 -9.69 6.72
CA GLY A 37 9.41 -9.06 6.94
C GLY A 37 9.44 -7.53 6.97
N ILE A 38 10.57 -6.90 6.67
CA ILE A 38 10.76 -5.45 6.81
C ILE A 38 10.37 -4.73 5.52
N SER A 39 9.06 -4.68 5.26
CA SER A 39 8.50 -4.25 3.96
C SER A 39 8.78 -2.78 3.63
N ASN A 40 8.79 -1.89 4.62
CA ASN A 40 9.09 -0.46 4.41
C ASN A 40 10.53 -0.23 3.93
N ILE A 41 11.52 -0.91 4.54
CA ILE A 41 12.92 -0.82 4.10
C ILE A 41 13.07 -1.41 2.70
N LYS A 42 12.44 -2.55 2.44
CA LYS A 42 12.45 -3.19 1.13
C LYS A 42 11.92 -2.23 0.06
N GLU A 43 10.72 -1.68 0.25
CA GLU A 43 10.08 -0.79 -0.73
C GLU A 43 10.95 0.44 -1.00
N GLU A 44 11.54 1.05 0.03
CA GLU A 44 12.42 2.21 -0.15
C GLU A 44 13.73 1.86 -0.88
N LEU A 45 14.35 0.72 -0.56
CA LEU A 45 15.53 0.23 -1.28
C LEU A 45 15.22 -0.01 -2.76
N GLU A 46 14.06 -0.61 -3.05
CA GLU A 46 13.61 -0.90 -4.41
C GLU A 46 13.35 0.39 -5.21
N ASP A 47 12.64 1.37 -4.64
CA ASP A 47 12.35 2.65 -5.30
C ASP A 47 13.63 3.44 -5.61
N ARG A 48 14.55 3.53 -4.64
CA ARG A 48 15.84 4.20 -4.81
C ARG A 48 16.71 3.50 -5.85
N SER A 49 16.67 2.18 -5.89
CA SER A 49 17.44 1.43 -6.88
C SER A 49 16.86 1.62 -8.28
N LEU A 50 15.53 1.61 -8.42
CA LEU A 50 14.87 1.87 -9.69
C LEU A 50 15.22 3.27 -10.23
N GLN A 51 15.27 4.28 -9.36
CA GLN A 51 15.67 5.64 -9.73
C GLN A 51 17.03 5.69 -10.45
N TYR A 52 17.98 4.82 -10.09
CA TYR A 52 19.30 4.75 -10.72
C TYR A 52 19.38 3.76 -11.88
N LEU A 53 18.61 2.67 -11.85
CA LEU A 53 18.66 1.62 -12.87
C LEU A 53 17.84 1.98 -14.11
N ASP A 54 16.68 2.60 -13.93
CA ASP A 54 15.77 3.06 -14.97
C ASP A 54 15.14 4.42 -14.56
N PRO A 55 15.89 5.53 -14.68
CA PRO A 55 15.41 6.85 -14.31
C PRO A 55 14.22 7.30 -15.18
N VAL A 56 14.10 6.80 -16.41
CA VAL A 56 12.99 7.15 -17.32
C VAL A 56 11.70 6.53 -16.82
N GLY A 57 11.69 5.21 -16.58
CA GLY A 57 10.53 4.51 -16.02
C GLY A 57 10.13 5.05 -14.64
N TYR A 58 11.12 5.33 -13.77
CA TYR A 58 10.88 5.94 -12.47
C TYR A 58 10.16 7.30 -12.58
N ASN A 59 10.68 8.21 -13.42
CA ASN A 59 10.12 9.55 -13.56
C ASN A 59 8.74 9.56 -14.24
N MET A 60 8.49 8.63 -15.17
CA MET A 60 7.18 8.44 -15.78
C MET A 60 6.13 8.12 -14.71
N ILE A 61 6.36 7.08 -13.90
CA ILE A 61 5.44 6.66 -12.84
C ILE A 61 5.28 7.74 -11.77
N ARG A 62 6.38 8.39 -11.36
CA ARG A 62 6.35 9.51 -10.41
C ARG A 62 5.46 10.65 -10.91
N SER A 63 5.51 10.96 -12.21
CA SER A 63 4.70 12.03 -12.80
C SER A 63 3.21 11.67 -12.81
N LEU A 64 2.87 10.39 -13.04
CA LEU A 64 1.49 9.90 -12.96
C LEU A 64 0.93 9.97 -11.51
N LEU A 65 1.75 9.68 -10.50
CA LEU A 65 1.36 9.77 -9.09
C LEU A 65 1.16 11.22 -8.60
N ASN A 66 2.08 12.11 -8.95
CA ASN A 66 2.06 13.51 -8.51
C ASN A 66 0.81 14.29 -8.95
N LYS A 67 0.08 13.78 -9.93
CA LYS A 67 -1.12 14.44 -10.47
C LYS A 67 -2.35 14.27 -9.55
N HIS A 68 -2.33 13.33 -8.59
CA HIS A 68 -3.55 12.85 -7.94
C HIS A 68 -3.42 12.42 -6.45
N GLY A 69 -2.23 12.46 -5.83
CA GLY A 69 -1.95 11.60 -4.67
C GLY A 69 -2.44 12.05 -3.29
N ASP A 70 -1.77 13.04 -2.69
CA ASP A 70 -1.85 13.22 -1.23
C ASP A 70 -3.09 14.00 -0.77
N ASP A 71 -3.43 15.12 -1.41
CA ASP A 71 -4.60 15.92 -1.04
C ASP A 71 -5.90 15.12 -1.22
N PHE A 72 -6.02 14.42 -2.35
CA PHE A 72 -7.14 13.52 -2.64
C PHE A 72 -7.32 12.43 -1.57
N LEU A 73 -6.23 11.78 -1.17
CA LEU A 73 -6.28 10.74 -0.14
C LEU A 73 -6.64 11.29 1.23
N ASN A 74 -6.15 12.49 1.56
CA ASN A 74 -6.48 13.16 2.82
C ASN A 74 -7.98 13.50 2.87
N ASP A 75 -8.54 14.03 1.78
CA ASP A 75 -9.97 14.36 1.69
C ASP A 75 -10.85 13.11 1.78
N ILE A 76 -10.47 12.01 1.11
CA ILE A 76 -11.16 10.72 1.24
C ILE A 76 -11.10 10.22 2.69
N CYS A 77 -9.93 10.26 3.33
CA CYS A 77 -9.79 9.80 4.71
C CYS A 77 -10.66 10.61 5.66
N ALA A 78 -10.69 11.94 5.50
CA ALA A 78 -11.54 12.82 6.31
C ALA A 78 -13.03 12.53 6.10
N THR A 79 -13.45 12.36 4.84
CA THR A 79 -14.85 12.05 4.49
C THR A 79 -15.28 10.71 5.07
N ILE A 80 -14.43 9.67 4.95
CA ILE A 80 -14.72 8.36 5.54
C ILE A 80 -14.78 8.47 7.06
N GLN A 81 -13.85 9.19 7.70
CA GLN A 81 -13.83 9.37 9.16
C GLN A 81 -15.16 9.95 9.65
N GLU A 82 -15.59 11.07 9.05
CA GLU A 82 -16.83 11.74 9.42
C GLU A 82 -18.04 10.81 9.25
N HIS A 83 -18.10 10.09 8.13
CA HIS A 83 -19.22 9.21 7.84
C HIS A 83 -19.30 7.99 8.78
N LEU A 84 -18.15 7.43 9.18
CA LEU A 84 -18.10 6.38 10.20
C LEU A 84 -18.60 6.90 11.56
N GLU A 85 -18.17 8.09 11.97
CA GLU A 85 -18.56 8.69 13.25
C GLU A 85 -20.06 9.01 13.30
N GLN A 86 -20.64 9.56 12.23
CA GLN A 86 -22.07 9.83 12.12
C GLN A 86 -22.94 8.58 12.21
N ASN A 87 -22.39 7.41 11.86
CA ASN A 87 -23.07 6.13 11.90
C ASN A 87 -22.69 5.27 13.13
N GLY A 88 -22.11 5.88 14.16
CA GLY A 88 -21.87 5.26 15.46
C GLY A 88 -20.60 4.40 15.55
N ILE A 89 -19.73 4.41 14.53
CA ILE A 89 -18.40 3.78 14.60
C ILE A 89 -17.41 4.86 15.05
N HIS A 90 -17.25 4.98 16.37
CA HIS A 90 -16.35 5.96 16.98
C HIS A 90 -14.93 5.39 17.15
N GLY A 91 -13.92 6.25 17.10
CA GLY A 91 -12.53 5.85 17.38
C GLY A 91 -11.86 5.02 16.28
N ALA A 92 -12.47 4.93 15.09
CA ALA A 92 -11.83 4.33 13.93
C ALA A 92 -10.51 5.06 13.60
N THR A 93 -9.46 4.29 13.34
CA THR A 93 -8.18 4.81 12.86
C THR A 93 -8.10 4.61 11.35
N ILE A 94 -8.07 5.72 10.61
CA ILE A 94 -7.92 5.70 9.17
C ILE A 94 -6.49 6.07 8.78
N ARG A 95 -5.88 5.26 7.91
CA ARG A 95 -4.55 5.49 7.35
C ARG A 95 -4.62 5.33 5.84
N HIS A 96 -3.95 6.18 5.08
CA HIS A 96 -3.78 5.96 3.64
C HIS A 96 -2.40 5.37 3.33
N ARG A 97 -2.29 4.73 2.16
CA ARG A 97 -1.06 4.20 1.59
C ARG A 97 -1.06 4.44 0.10
N VAL A 98 0.06 4.93 -0.41
CA VAL A 98 0.37 4.91 -1.84
C VAL A 98 1.33 3.76 -2.12
N LYS A 99 1.09 3.02 -3.20
CA LYS A 99 1.99 1.95 -3.65
C LYS A 99 3.35 2.54 -4.03
N SER A 100 4.43 1.84 -3.69
CA SER A 100 5.79 2.24 -4.08
C SER A 100 5.95 2.31 -5.60
N ILE A 101 6.85 3.18 -6.08
CA ILE A 101 7.07 3.40 -7.52
C ILE A 101 7.52 2.09 -8.18
N TYR A 102 8.43 1.35 -7.54
CA TYR A 102 8.86 0.04 -8.01
C TYR A 102 7.73 -0.99 -8.01
N GLY A 103 6.83 -0.93 -7.02
CA GLY A 103 5.65 -1.79 -6.97
C GLY A 103 4.71 -1.57 -8.17
N ILE A 104 4.57 -0.32 -8.62
CA ILE A 104 3.82 0.05 -9.82
C ILE A 104 4.60 -0.38 -11.07
N TYR A 105 5.89 -0.06 -11.12
CA TYR A 105 6.80 -0.42 -12.22
C TYR A 105 6.74 -1.91 -12.54
N ARG A 106 6.83 -2.77 -11.52
CA ARG A 106 6.73 -4.22 -11.71
C ARG A 106 5.39 -4.64 -12.30
N LYS A 107 4.28 -4.03 -11.89
CA LYS A 107 2.98 -4.35 -12.47
C LYS A 107 2.86 -3.90 -13.91
N MET A 108 3.36 -2.71 -14.23
CA MET A 108 3.32 -2.20 -15.59
C MET A 108 4.19 -3.02 -16.54
N TYR A 109 5.48 -3.14 -16.22
CA TYR A 109 6.47 -3.71 -17.15
C TYR A 109 6.60 -5.23 -17.05
N MET A 110 6.43 -5.83 -15.87
CA MET A 110 6.59 -7.29 -15.72
C MET A 110 5.26 -8.05 -15.84
N GLN A 111 4.13 -7.41 -15.53
CA GLN A 111 2.80 -8.04 -15.63
C GLN A 111 1.99 -7.51 -16.81
N ASN A 112 2.58 -6.63 -17.63
CA ASN A 112 1.97 -6.04 -18.82
C ASN A 112 0.58 -5.44 -18.54
N LYS A 113 0.51 -4.61 -17.50
CA LYS A 113 -0.71 -3.90 -17.09
C LYS A 113 -0.58 -2.42 -17.40
N ASP A 114 -1.64 -1.82 -17.92
CA ASP A 114 -1.69 -0.38 -18.04
C ASP A 114 -1.82 0.27 -16.65
N PHE A 115 -1.38 1.52 -16.50
CA PHE A 115 -1.40 2.22 -15.21
C PHE A 115 -2.83 2.29 -14.65
N GLU A 116 -3.81 2.51 -15.53
CA GLU A 116 -5.24 2.57 -15.26
C GLU A 116 -5.84 1.23 -14.78
N GLU A 117 -5.18 0.11 -15.03
CA GLU A 117 -5.61 -1.22 -14.58
C GLU A 117 -5.08 -1.58 -13.18
N ILE A 118 -4.24 -0.72 -12.59
CA ILE A 118 -3.63 -0.92 -11.27
C ILE A 118 -4.46 -0.22 -10.21
N TYR A 119 -5.55 -0.87 -9.81
CA TYR A 119 -6.49 -0.29 -8.84
C TYR A 119 -6.00 -0.19 -7.38
N ASP A 120 -4.87 -0.82 -7.05
CA ASP A 120 -4.28 -0.82 -5.71
C ASP A 120 -3.06 0.11 -5.61
N ILE A 121 -3.05 1.17 -6.44
CA ILE A 121 -2.11 2.29 -6.31
C ILE A 121 -2.42 3.05 -5.03
N TYR A 122 -3.68 3.42 -4.86
CA TYR A 122 -4.19 4.13 -3.70
C TYR A 122 -4.93 3.15 -2.79
N ALA A 123 -4.63 3.19 -1.51
CA ALA A 123 -5.32 2.39 -0.53
C ALA A 123 -5.64 3.18 0.73
N VAL A 124 -6.82 2.95 1.29
CA VAL A 124 -7.25 3.45 2.59
C VAL A 124 -7.42 2.24 3.51
N ARG A 125 -6.86 2.32 4.71
CA ARG A 125 -6.97 1.31 5.75
C ARG A 125 -7.81 1.87 6.89
N ILE A 126 -8.84 1.13 7.26
CA ILE A 126 -9.73 1.40 8.38
C ILE A 126 -9.43 0.35 9.46
N ILE A 127 -8.95 0.80 10.62
CA ILE A 127 -8.66 -0.04 11.78
C ILE A 127 -9.66 0.31 12.88
N ILE A 128 -10.37 -0.71 13.36
CA ILE A 128 -11.49 -0.58 14.31
C ILE A 128 -11.45 -1.70 15.35
N ASP A 129 -12.41 -1.73 16.27
CA ASP A 129 -12.34 -2.60 17.44
C ASP A 129 -12.90 -4.00 17.16
N THR A 130 -14.07 -4.09 16.52
CA THR A 130 -14.77 -5.38 16.37
C THR A 130 -14.92 -5.84 14.93
N VAL A 131 -15.06 -7.16 14.77
CA VAL A 131 -15.35 -7.78 13.47
C VAL A 131 -16.72 -7.35 12.95
N ALA A 132 -17.71 -7.19 13.83
CA ALA A 132 -19.04 -6.72 13.44
C ALA A 132 -18.97 -5.32 12.79
N GLU A 133 -18.22 -4.40 13.41
CA GLU A 133 -18.00 -3.07 12.85
C GLU A 133 -17.24 -3.11 11.52
N CYS A 134 -16.41 -4.13 11.26
CA CYS A 134 -15.74 -4.27 9.95
C CYS A 134 -16.75 -4.43 8.81
N TYR A 135 -17.79 -5.24 9.03
CA TYR A 135 -18.85 -5.44 8.04
C TYR A 135 -19.78 -4.22 7.97
N THR A 136 -20.05 -3.53 9.09
CA THR A 136 -20.79 -2.26 9.07
C THR A 136 -20.04 -1.20 8.28
N ALA A 137 -18.75 -1.01 8.54
CA ALA A 137 -17.90 -0.08 7.81
C ALA A 137 -17.81 -0.43 6.31
N LEU A 138 -17.77 -1.73 5.94
CA LEU A 138 -17.85 -2.14 4.55
C LEU A 138 -19.13 -1.65 3.87
N GLY A 139 -20.28 -1.82 4.55
CA GLY A 139 -21.57 -1.35 4.06
C GLY A 139 -21.60 0.18 3.85
N LEU A 140 -21.08 0.93 4.82
CA LEU A 140 -20.95 2.40 4.73
C LEU A 140 -20.06 2.81 3.56
N ILE A 141 -18.93 2.14 3.35
CA ILE A 141 -18.04 2.40 2.22
C ILE A 141 -18.73 2.15 0.87
N HIS A 142 -19.55 1.10 0.76
CA HIS A 142 -20.31 0.78 -0.46
C HIS A 142 -21.51 1.71 -0.69
N ASP A 143 -22.01 2.38 0.35
CA ASP A 143 -23.01 3.44 0.23
C ASP A 143 -22.37 4.75 -0.29
N MET A 144 -21.18 5.08 0.23
CA MET A 144 -20.43 6.27 -0.17
C MET A 144 -19.83 6.18 -1.59
N TYR A 145 -19.37 4.99 -1.97
CA TYR A 145 -18.58 4.78 -3.19
C TYR A 145 -19.02 3.54 -3.95
N HIS A 146 -18.95 3.60 -5.29
CA HIS A 146 -19.37 2.47 -6.12
C HIS A 146 -18.32 1.34 -6.08
N PRO A 147 -18.68 0.12 -5.63
CA PRO A 147 -17.75 -1.01 -5.63
C PRO A 147 -17.51 -1.55 -7.04
N LEU A 148 -16.25 -1.89 -7.33
CA LEU A 148 -15.90 -2.53 -8.59
C LEU A 148 -16.23 -4.04 -8.53
N PRO A 149 -16.89 -4.61 -9.55
CA PRO A 149 -17.21 -6.03 -9.60
C PRO A 149 -15.96 -6.92 -9.49
N ASN A 150 -16.09 -8.06 -8.81
CA ASN A 150 -15.02 -9.05 -8.61
C ASN A 150 -13.75 -8.51 -7.90
N ARG A 151 -13.87 -7.37 -7.22
CA ARG A 151 -12.77 -6.73 -6.45
C ARG A 151 -13.02 -6.69 -4.94
N PHE A 152 -14.03 -7.43 -4.47
CA PHE A 152 -14.26 -7.67 -3.05
C PHE A 152 -13.62 -9.00 -2.62
N LYS A 153 -12.93 -9.00 -1.48
CA LYS A 153 -12.30 -10.17 -0.88
C LYS A 153 -12.50 -10.14 0.63
N ASP A 154 -13.19 -11.16 1.15
CA ASP A 154 -13.38 -11.35 2.58
C ASP A 154 -12.32 -12.29 3.16
N TYR A 155 -11.18 -11.73 3.58
CA TYR A 155 -10.16 -12.51 4.29
C TYR A 155 -10.44 -12.66 5.78
N ILE A 156 -11.50 -12.08 6.33
CA ILE A 156 -11.93 -12.36 7.70
C ILE A 156 -12.56 -13.76 7.73
N SER A 157 -13.51 -14.01 6.84
CA SER A 157 -14.20 -15.31 6.68
C SER A 157 -13.29 -16.37 6.06
N THR A 158 -12.42 -15.98 5.12
CA THR A 158 -11.48 -16.91 4.47
C THR A 158 -10.04 -16.42 4.61
N PRO A 159 -9.40 -16.61 5.78
CA PRO A 159 -8.04 -16.15 6.03
C PRO A 159 -7.03 -16.72 5.04
N LYS A 160 -5.98 -15.96 4.75
CA LYS A 160 -4.85 -16.47 3.94
C LYS A 160 -4.06 -17.52 4.74
N PRO A 161 -3.26 -18.38 4.07
CA PRO A 161 -2.46 -19.41 4.75
C PRO A 161 -1.51 -18.89 5.83
N ASN A 162 -1.10 -17.62 5.76
CA ASN A 162 -0.25 -16.97 6.76
C ASN A 162 -1.04 -16.35 7.93
N GLY A 163 -2.35 -16.64 8.07
CA GLY A 163 -3.21 -16.08 9.10
C GLY A 163 -3.69 -14.65 8.85
N TYR A 164 -3.38 -14.07 7.69
CA TYR A 164 -3.80 -12.70 7.36
C TYR A 164 -5.32 -12.60 7.23
N GLN A 165 -5.91 -11.63 7.93
CA GLN A 165 -7.33 -11.30 7.94
C GLN A 165 -7.56 -9.81 7.69
N SER A 166 -8.54 -9.48 6.83
CA SER A 166 -9.02 -8.12 6.50
C SER A 166 -10.13 -8.22 5.44
N LEU A 167 -11.04 -7.26 5.38
CA LEU A 167 -11.91 -7.05 4.22
C LEU A 167 -11.21 -6.14 3.23
N HIS A 168 -11.10 -6.57 1.97
CA HIS A 168 -10.56 -5.75 0.88
C HIS A 168 -11.67 -5.46 -0.13
N THR A 169 -11.88 -4.20 -0.47
CA THR A 169 -12.80 -3.79 -1.54
C THR A 169 -12.17 -2.70 -2.38
N THR A 170 -12.26 -2.80 -3.70
CA THR A 170 -11.92 -1.68 -4.58
C THR A 170 -13.18 -0.90 -4.92
N VAL A 171 -13.15 0.41 -4.73
CA VAL A 171 -14.26 1.32 -5.00
C VAL A 171 -13.81 2.48 -5.88
N ILE A 172 -14.77 3.17 -6.49
CA ILE A 172 -14.56 4.37 -7.29
C ILE A 172 -15.49 5.49 -6.81
N GLY A 173 -14.91 6.66 -6.57
CA GLY A 173 -15.64 7.88 -6.18
C GLY A 173 -15.91 8.81 -7.35
N ARG A 174 -16.40 10.02 -7.02
CA ARG A 174 -16.79 11.05 -8.00
C ARG A 174 -15.65 11.48 -8.92
N GLU A 175 -14.41 11.43 -8.44
CA GLU A 175 -13.22 11.81 -9.21
C GLU A 175 -12.79 10.73 -10.23
N ALA A 176 -13.53 9.62 -10.32
CA ALA A 176 -13.22 8.48 -11.17
C ALA A 176 -11.83 7.85 -10.93
N ILE A 177 -11.23 8.14 -9.77
CA ILE A 177 -9.99 7.52 -9.31
C ILE A 177 -10.34 6.31 -8.44
N PRO A 178 -9.98 5.09 -8.86
CA PRO A 178 -10.21 3.90 -8.06
C PRO A 178 -9.22 3.82 -6.89
N PHE A 179 -9.69 3.35 -5.74
CA PHE A 179 -8.86 3.07 -4.58
C PHE A 179 -9.32 1.81 -3.85
N GLU A 180 -8.38 1.15 -3.18
CA GLU A 180 -8.66 -0.04 -2.36
C GLU A 180 -8.91 0.36 -0.90
N VAL A 181 -10.05 -0.06 -0.34
CA VAL A 181 -10.32 0.04 1.09
C VAL A 181 -10.03 -1.29 1.77
N GLN A 182 -9.23 -1.23 2.83
CA GLN A 182 -8.85 -2.37 3.67
C GLN A 182 -9.42 -2.15 5.07
N ILE A 183 -10.34 -2.99 5.51
CA ILE A 183 -10.99 -2.87 6.81
C ILE A 183 -10.56 -4.05 7.68
N ARG A 184 -10.15 -3.78 8.92
CA ARG A 184 -9.70 -4.83 9.85
C ARG A 184 -9.73 -4.36 11.29
N THR A 185 -9.68 -5.30 12.23
CA THR A 185 -9.56 -4.96 13.64
C THR A 185 -8.12 -4.63 14.04
N TRP A 186 -7.92 -4.06 15.22
CA TRP A 186 -6.58 -3.88 15.80
C TRP A 186 -5.79 -5.18 15.96
N ASP A 187 -6.44 -6.29 16.34
CA ASP A 187 -5.80 -7.61 16.41
C ASP A 187 -5.32 -8.08 15.04
N MET A 188 -6.17 -7.93 14.02
CA MET A 188 -5.83 -8.26 12.64
C MET A 188 -4.72 -7.37 12.09
N ASP A 189 -4.70 -6.09 12.46
CA ASP A 189 -3.65 -5.14 12.08
C ASP A 189 -2.30 -5.55 12.69
N ARG A 190 -2.26 -5.88 13.98
CA ARG A 190 -1.06 -6.41 14.65
C ARG A 190 -0.58 -7.72 14.02
N MET A 191 -1.48 -8.66 13.75
CA MET A 191 -1.14 -9.90 13.06
C MET A 191 -0.58 -9.63 11.66
N ALA A 192 -1.14 -8.67 10.93
CA ALA A 192 -0.66 -8.31 9.60
C ALA A 192 0.71 -7.63 9.62
N GLU A 193 1.05 -6.88 10.67
CA GLU A 193 2.34 -6.22 10.83
C GLU A 193 3.44 -7.17 11.33
N TYR A 194 3.15 -8.01 12.32
CA TYR A 194 4.17 -8.80 13.03
C TYR A 194 4.07 -10.33 12.79
N GLY A 195 3.04 -10.80 12.08
CA GLY A 195 2.82 -12.23 11.83
C GLY A 195 2.68 -13.05 13.11
N ILE A 196 3.14 -14.31 13.09
CA ILE A 196 3.10 -15.22 14.26
C ILE A 196 3.90 -14.65 15.46
N ALA A 197 4.89 -13.78 15.22
CA ALA A 197 5.64 -13.12 16.28
C ALA A 197 4.80 -12.09 17.07
N ALA A 198 3.62 -11.70 16.57
CA ALA A 198 2.66 -10.86 17.30
C ALA A 198 2.14 -11.52 18.59
N HIS A 199 2.11 -12.86 18.64
CA HIS A 199 1.58 -13.63 19.77
C HIS A 199 2.59 -13.88 20.89
N TRP A 200 3.87 -13.51 20.72
CA TRP A 200 4.95 -13.81 21.67
C TRP A 200 5.29 -12.61 22.57
N LYS A 201 4.28 -11.89 23.06
CA LYS A 201 4.43 -10.91 24.14
C LYS A 201 3.69 -11.34 25.40
#